data_AF-A0A956YXW0-F1
#
_entry.id   AF-A0A956YXW0-F1
#
_cell.length_a   1.000
_cell.length_b   1.000
_cell.length_c   1.000
_cell.angle_alpha   90.00
_cell.angle_beta   90.00
_cell.angle_gamma   90.00
#
_symmetry.space_group_name_H-M   'P 1'
#
loop_
_entity.id
_entity.type
_entity.pdbx_description
1 polymer ?
#
loop_
_entity_poly.entity_id
_entity_poly.type
_entity_poly.pdbx_seq_one_letter_code
_entity_poly.pdbx_strand_id
1 'polypeptide(L)'
;FTTLLKHAPGVKLLATSRERLQLIEEWIVPVHELPAAQAIQLFEQTARRIAPDFTLDGQMDAVSAICERVENLPLALELAAGWLPMLSCAQIAEHIQRDIDFLAANVRNVPERHRSIRAVFDHSWQLLSPAEQNALMRLSVFRGGWTVDESEPVARAGLPLLRSLIEKSLVRSAGDGRYDLHELIRQYAEEKLRAAGLEIETRERHAETYIALTDKILAQVIRPETNLDLGRVETERDNCRAILSWTLETGRVETALRFLSNLRLPWIRRGYLR
;
A
#
# COMPACT_ATOMS: atom_id res chain seq x y z
N PHE A 1 -7.89 6.08 31.12
CA PHE A 1 -6.90 5.03 31.43
C PHE A 1 -6.03 5.38 32.64
N THR A 2 -5.39 6.55 32.68
CA THR A 2 -4.45 6.97 33.75
C THR A 2 -5.06 7.03 35.15
N THR A 3 -6.30 7.51 35.32
CA THR A 3 -6.99 7.51 36.64
C THR A 3 -7.18 6.09 37.19
N LEU A 4 -7.47 5.12 36.31
CA LEU A 4 -7.72 3.74 36.70
C LEU A 4 -6.43 3.03 37.12
N LEU A 5 -5.32 3.28 36.41
CA LEU A 5 -4.00 2.76 36.77
C LEU A 5 -3.47 3.33 38.09
N LYS A 6 -3.76 4.61 38.40
CA LYS A 6 -3.40 5.23 39.68
C LYS A 6 -4.10 4.61 40.89
N HIS A 7 -5.36 4.20 40.74
CA HIS A 7 -6.16 3.65 41.84
C HIS A 7 -6.15 2.12 41.93
N ALA A 8 -5.65 1.42 40.90
CA ALA A 8 -5.60 -0.03 40.86
C ALA A 8 -4.32 -0.54 40.15
N PRO A 9 -3.14 -0.47 40.80
CA PRO A 9 -1.84 -0.74 40.17
C PRO A 9 -1.62 -2.20 39.75
N GLY A 10 -2.45 -3.13 40.21
CA GLY A 10 -2.39 -4.55 39.82
C GLY A 10 -3.22 -4.92 38.59
N VAL A 11 -4.01 -4.00 38.03
CA VAL A 11 -4.91 -4.28 36.91
C VAL A 11 -4.12 -4.29 35.59
N LYS A 12 -4.31 -5.35 34.81
CA LYS A 12 -3.84 -5.44 33.42
C LYS A 12 -5.01 -5.17 32.48
N LEU A 13 -4.85 -4.22 31.56
CA LEU A 13 -5.85 -3.88 30.56
C LEU A 13 -5.36 -4.33 29.18
N LEU A 14 -6.19 -5.07 28.45
CA LEU A 14 -5.99 -5.33 27.03
C LEU A 14 -6.95 -4.41 26.25
N ALA A 15 -6.39 -3.50 25.47
CA ALA A 15 -7.13 -2.60 24.61
C ALA A 15 -6.70 -2.83 23.15
N THR A 16 -7.67 -2.85 22.23
CA THR A 16 -7.41 -2.87 20.79
C THR A 16 -7.71 -1.49 20.22
N SER A 17 -6.77 -0.94 19.44
CA SER A 17 -6.88 0.39 18.84
C SER A 17 -6.08 0.42 17.54
N ARG A 18 -6.48 1.28 16.61
CA ARG A 18 -5.70 1.60 15.40
C ARG A 18 -4.64 2.68 15.65
N GLU A 19 -4.76 3.39 16.77
CA GLU A 19 -3.82 4.42 17.21
C GLU A 19 -3.25 4.06 18.58
N ARG A 20 -1.98 4.36 18.81
CA ARG A 20 -1.36 4.21 20.13
C ARG A 20 -2.08 5.08 21.15
N LEU A 21 -2.15 4.61 22.39
CA LEU A 21 -2.76 5.41 23.47
C LEU A 21 -1.80 6.51 23.97
N GLN A 22 -0.52 6.43 23.59
CA GLN A 22 0.53 7.39 23.95
C GLN A 22 0.70 7.50 25.47
N LEU A 23 0.62 6.36 26.17
CA LEU A 23 0.86 6.25 27.61
C LEU A 23 2.24 5.67 27.87
N ILE A 24 2.92 6.12 28.93
CA ILE A 24 4.25 5.61 29.30
C ILE A 24 4.17 4.13 29.69
N GLU A 25 3.04 3.72 30.27
CA GLU A 25 2.79 2.38 30.77
C GLU A 25 2.30 1.42 29.67
N GLU A 26 2.21 1.86 28.41
CA GLU A 26 1.68 1.04 27.31
C GLU A 26 2.69 -0.02 26.83
N TRP A 27 2.20 -1.24 26.66
CA TRP A 27 2.94 -2.32 26.00
C TRP A 27 2.26 -2.60 24.67
N ILE A 28 3.01 -2.46 23.58
CA ILE A 28 2.46 -2.54 22.22
C ILE A 28 2.71 -3.93 21.67
N VAL A 29 1.63 -4.61 21.31
CA VAL A 29 1.67 -5.83 20.52
C VAL A 29 1.13 -5.49 19.12
N PRO A 30 2.01 -5.26 18.13
CA PRO A 30 1.55 -4.96 16.78
C PRO A 30 0.82 -6.18 16.19
N VAL A 31 -0.35 -5.93 15.60
CA VAL A 31 -1.09 -6.95 14.86
C VAL A 31 -0.68 -6.84 13.40
N HIS A 32 0.04 -7.86 12.93
CA HIS A 32 0.46 -7.96 11.53
C HIS A 32 -0.63 -8.64 10.69
N GLU A 33 -0.46 -8.55 9.37
CA GLU A 33 -1.25 -9.31 8.40
C GLU A 33 -1.14 -10.82 8.67
N LEU A 34 -2.14 -11.57 8.22
CA LEU A 34 -2.12 -13.01 8.39
C LEU A 34 -0.96 -13.63 7.59
N PRO A 35 -0.21 -14.57 8.17
CA PRO A 35 0.68 -15.42 7.39
C PRO A 35 -0.09 -16.06 6.24
N ALA A 36 0.52 -16.20 5.06
CA ALA A 36 -0.17 -16.66 3.84
C ALA A 36 -0.98 -17.96 4.05
N ALA A 37 -0.42 -18.93 4.78
CA ALA A 37 -1.13 -20.17 5.10
C ALA A 37 -2.41 -19.93 5.94
N GLN A 38 -2.37 -18.99 6.88
CA GLN A 38 -3.53 -18.62 7.70
C GLN A 38 -4.54 -17.78 6.91
N ALA A 39 -4.08 -16.96 5.97
CA ALA A 39 -4.94 -16.21 5.06
C ALA A 39 -5.77 -17.15 4.16
N ILE A 40 -5.11 -18.15 3.57
CA ILE A 40 -5.77 -19.20 2.76
C ILE A 40 -6.78 -19.98 3.63
N GLN A 41 -6.38 -20.37 4.85
CA GLN A 41 -7.28 -21.04 5.79
C GLN A 41 -8.50 -20.20 6.15
N LEU A 42 -8.32 -18.89 6.41
CA LEU A 42 -9.43 -17.98 6.68
C LEU A 42 -10.36 -17.88 5.47
N PHE A 43 -9.81 -17.72 4.26
CA PHE A 43 -10.59 -17.66 3.05
C PHE A 43 -11.41 -18.95 2.86
N GLU A 44 -10.80 -20.12 3.01
CA GLU A 44 -11.50 -21.40 2.89
C GLU A 44 -12.62 -21.56 3.94
N GLN A 45 -12.35 -21.19 5.20
CA GLN A 45 -13.35 -21.24 6.26
C GLN A 45 -14.54 -20.33 5.96
N THR A 46 -14.29 -19.11 5.48
CA THR A 46 -15.36 -18.17 5.12
C THR A 46 -16.08 -18.61 3.86
N ALA A 47 -15.36 -19.11 2.86
CA ALA A 47 -15.92 -19.65 1.63
C ALA A 47 -16.91 -20.79 1.92
N ARG A 48 -16.52 -21.76 2.77
CA ARG A 48 -17.40 -22.89 3.15
C ARG A 48 -18.64 -22.48 3.95
N ARG A 49 -18.60 -21.34 4.67
CA ARG A 49 -19.80 -20.80 5.35
C ARG A 49 -20.85 -20.27 4.36
N ILE A 50 -20.41 -19.84 3.17
CA ILE A 50 -21.25 -19.18 2.16
C ILE A 50 -21.63 -20.16 1.05
N ALA A 51 -20.68 -20.98 0.62
CA ALA A 51 -20.81 -22.05 -0.37
C ALA A 51 -20.32 -23.36 0.27
N PRO A 52 -21.21 -24.18 0.88
CA PRO A 52 -20.83 -25.38 1.62
C PRO A 52 -20.00 -26.41 0.84
N ASP A 53 -20.20 -26.48 -0.48
CA ASP A 53 -19.50 -27.40 -1.38
C ASP A 53 -18.14 -26.87 -1.86
N PHE A 54 -17.70 -25.70 -1.36
CA PHE A 54 -16.43 -25.09 -1.76
C PHE A 54 -15.22 -25.96 -1.36
N THR A 55 -14.36 -26.24 -2.33
CA THR A 55 -13.08 -26.92 -2.14
C THR A 55 -11.93 -26.09 -2.70
N LEU A 56 -10.75 -26.19 -2.08
CA LEU A 56 -9.52 -25.57 -2.57
C LEU A 56 -8.90 -26.32 -3.77
N ASP A 57 -9.37 -27.54 -4.05
CA ASP A 57 -8.84 -28.35 -5.14
C ASP A 57 -9.09 -27.67 -6.50
N GLY A 58 -8.04 -27.53 -7.30
CA GLY A 58 -8.05 -26.75 -8.54
C GLY A 58 -8.22 -25.23 -8.39
N GLN A 59 -8.27 -24.68 -7.16
CA GLN A 59 -8.47 -23.25 -6.91
C GLN A 59 -7.33 -22.59 -6.12
N MET A 60 -6.33 -23.34 -5.68
CA MET A 60 -5.22 -22.85 -4.84
C MET A 60 -4.53 -21.61 -5.40
N ASP A 61 -4.22 -21.60 -6.70
CA ASP A 61 -3.54 -20.48 -7.35
C ASP A 61 -4.42 -19.21 -7.33
N ALA A 62 -5.71 -19.36 -7.61
CA ALA A 62 -6.65 -18.25 -7.60
C ALA A 62 -6.85 -17.69 -6.18
N VAL A 63 -6.96 -18.56 -5.16
CA VAL A 63 -7.07 -18.15 -3.76
C VAL A 63 -5.79 -17.47 -3.27
N SER A 64 -4.63 -18.00 -3.63
CA SER A 64 -3.34 -17.38 -3.32
C SER A 64 -3.26 -15.99 -3.95
N ALA A 65 -3.70 -15.85 -5.20
CA ALA A 65 -3.72 -14.58 -5.89
C ALA A 65 -4.77 -13.58 -5.34
N ILE A 66 -5.84 -14.05 -4.67
CA ILE A 66 -6.72 -13.17 -3.88
C ILE A 66 -5.97 -12.70 -2.63
N CYS A 67 -5.38 -13.63 -1.88
CA CYS A 67 -4.65 -13.35 -0.64
C CYS A 67 -3.54 -12.33 -0.85
N GLU A 68 -2.74 -12.49 -1.90
CA GLU A 68 -1.68 -11.54 -2.28
C GLU A 68 -2.24 -10.15 -2.61
N ARG A 69 -3.32 -10.07 -3.40
CA ARG A 69 -3.91 -8.77 -3.82
C ARG A 69 -4.51 -7.96 -2.69
N VAL A 70 -5.05 -8.65 -1.69
CA VAL A 70 -5.56 -8.00 -0.48
C VAL A 70 -4.52 -7.93 0.64
N GLU A 71 -3.27 -8.29 0.35
CA GLU A 71 -2.15 -8.37 1.29
C GLU A 71 -2.52 -9.07 2.60
N ASN A 72 -3.26 -10.18 2.48
CA ASN A 72 -3.72 -11.02 3.59
C ASN A 72 -4.59 -10.30 4.64
N LEU A 73 -5.22 -9.17 4.28
CA LEU A 73 -6.12 -8.43 5.17
C LEU A 73 -7.37 -9.26 5.49
N PRO A 74 -7.62 -9.66 6.77
CA PRO A 74 -8.69 -10.59 7.12
C PRO A 74 -10.08 -10.16 6.63
N LEU A 75 -10.42 -8.89 6.84
CA LEU A 75 -11.73 -8.35 6.42
C LEU A 75 -11.89 -8.40 4.89
N ALA A 76 -10.83 -8.11 4.14
CA ALA A 76 -10.90 -8.15 2.67
C ALA A 76 -11.09 -9.59 2.16
N LEU A 77 -10.45 -10.58 2.80
CA LEU A 77 -10.64 -11.99 2.50
C LEU A 77 -12.09 -12.44 2.77
N GLU A 78 -12.69 -12.01 3.88
CA GLU A 78 -14.09 -12.32 4.18
C GLU A 78 -15.06 -11.69 3.17
N LEU A 79 -14.83 -10.43 2.80
CA LEU A 79 -15.62 -9.73 1.79
C LEU A 79 -15.47 -10.37 0.40
N ALA A 80 -14.25 -10.79 0.03
CA ALA A 80 -13.97 -11.49 -1.23
C ALA A 80 -14.69 -12.83 -1.30
N ALA A 81 -14.65 -13.63 -0.24
CA ALA A 81 -15.37 -14.91 -0.15
C ALA A 81 -16.89 -14.74 -0.29
N GLY A 82 -17.43 -13.58 0.09
CA GLY A 82 -18.83 -13.20 -0.10
C GLY A 82 -19.34 -13.25 -1.54
N TRP A 83 -18.45 -13.16 -2.53
CA TRP A 83 -18.78 -13.14 -3.95
C TRP A 83 -18.83 -14.51 -4.62
N LEU A 84 -18.43 -15.58 -3.92
CA LEU A 84 -18.40 -16.95 -4.45
C LEU A 84 -19.74 -17.47 -5.01
N PRO A 85 -20.92 -17.04 -4.52
CA PRO A 85 -22.18 -17.42 -5.17
C PRO A 85 -22.35 -16.89 -6.59
N MET A 86 -21.56 -15.90 -7.01
CA MET A 86 -21.69 -15.22 -8.31
C MET A 86 -20.45 -15.34 -9.19
N LEU A 87 -19.27 -15.48 -8.60
CA LEU A 87 -17.98 -15.40 -9.30
C LEU A 87 -17.04 -16.51 -8.85
N SER A 88 -16.24 -17.01 -9.79
CA SER A 88 -15.12 -17.91 -9.48
C SER A 88 -13.99 -17.18 -8.74
N CYS A 89 -13.16 -17.91 -8.01
CA CYS A 89 -11.98 -17.32 -7.34
C CYS A 89 -11.08 -16.54 -8.32
N ALA A 90 -10.91 -17.04 -9.56
CA ALA A 90 -10.11 -16.36 -10.57
C ALA A 90 -10.71 -15.00 -10.96
N GLN A 91 -12.02 -14.94 -11.17
CA GLN A 91 -12.74 -13.69 -11.46
C GLN A 91 -12.69 -12.72 -10.27
N ILE A 92 -12.88 -13.22 -9.05
CA ILE A 92 -12.77 -12.42 -7.82
C ILE A 92 -11.39 -11.75 -7.74
N ALA A 93 -10.33 -12.53 -7.98
CA ALA A 93 -8.96 -12.04 -7.97
C ALA A 93 -8.74 -10.94 -9.04
N GLU A 94 -9.30 -11.13 -10.23
CA GLU A 94 -9.26 -10.14 -11.33
C GLU A 94 -10.02 -8.85 -11.00
N HIS A 95 -11.18 -8.95 -10.33
CA HIS A 95 -11.96 -7.78 -9.92
C HIS A 95 -11.26 -6.97 -8.83
N ILE A 96 -10.71 -7.62 -7.79
CA ILE A 96 -9.94 -6.95 -6.72
C ILE A 96 -8.76 -6.17 -7.30
N GLN A 97 -8.12 -6.70 -8.35
CA GLN A 97 -7.02 -6.02 -9.03
C GLN A 97 -7.43 -4.69 -9.67
N ARG A 98 -8.69 -4.58 -10.12
CA ARG A 98 -9.19 -3.45 -10.91
C ARG A 98 -9.86 -2.38 -10.05
N ASP A 99 -10.61 -2.80 -9.03
CA ASP A 99 -11.51 -1.92 -8.30
C ASP A 99 -11.67 -2.35 -6.85
N ILE A 100 -11.30 -1.45 -5.93
CA ILE A 100 -11.46 -1.65 -4.49
C ILE A 100 -12.93 -1.68 -4.06
N ASP A 101 -13.83 -1.02 -4.79
CA ASP A 101 -15.28 -0.99 -4.48
C ASP A 101 -15.94 -2.34 -4.64
N PHE A 102 -15.30 -3.25 -5.36
CA PHE A 102 -15.71 -4.63 -5.45
C PHE A 102 -15.79 -5.30 -4.08
N LEU A 103 -14.94 -4.92 -3.12
CA LEU A 103 -14.97 -5.44 -1.75
C LEU A 103 -16.03 -4.74 -0.89
N ALA A 104 -17.28 -4.78 -1.36
CA ALA A 104 -18.46 -4.34 -0.64
C ALA A 104 -19.41 -5.51 -0.39
N ALA A 105 -19.87 -5.64 0.84
CA ALA A 105 -20.84 -6.64 1.26
C ALA A 105 -22.18 -5.99 1.61
N ASN A 106 -23.27 -6.61 1.15
CA ASN A 106 -24.62 -6.25 1.57
C ASN A 106 -25.07 -7.10 2.78
N VAL A 107 -24.28 -7.10 3.86
CA VAL A 107 -24.54 -7.90 5.06
C VAL A 107 -25.18 -7.04 6.15
N ARG A 108 -26.40 -7.42 6.57
CA ARG A 108 -27.24 -6.63 7.50
C ARG A 108 -26.70 -6.57 8.94
N ASN A 109 -25.93 -7.58 9.38
CA ASN A 109 -25.44 -7.71 10.76
C ASN A 109 -23.97 -7.26 10.95
N VAL A 110 -23.42 -6.52 9.99
CA VAL A 110 -22.07 -5.93 10.10
C VAL A 110 -22.21 -4.41 10.29
N PRO A 111 -21.47 -3.79 11.23
CA PRO A 111 -21.47 -2.33 11.39
C PRO A 111 -21.20 -1.64 10.06
N GLU A 112 -21.87 -0.51 9.77
CA GLU A 112 -21.77 0.19 8.47
C GLU A 112 -20.31 0.40 8.01
N ARG A 113 -19.44 0.79 8.94
CA ARG A 113 -18.01 0.95 8.72
C ARG A 113 -17.26 -0.30 8.25
N HIS A 114 -17.78 -1.51 8.45
CA HIS A 114 -17.16 -2.78 8.04
C HIS A 114 -17.93 -3.46 6.90
N ARG A 115 -18.98 -2.82 6.36
CA ARG A 115 -19.73 -3.36 5.21
C ARG A 115 -18.93 -3.33 3.91
N SER A 116 -17.91 -2.49 3.81
CA SER A 116 -16.94 -2.53 2.72
C SER A 116 -15.57 -2.12 3.22
N ILE A 117 -14.51 -2.50 2.49
CA ILE A 117 -13.17 -1.97 2.75
C ILE A 117 -13.16 -0.44 2.66
N ARG A 118 -13.88 0.12 1.67
CA ARG A 118 -14.01 1.58 1.53
C ARG A 118 -14.61 2.23 2.78
N ALA A 119 -15.65 1.66 3.39
CA ALA A 119 -16.25 2.22 4.59
C ALA A 119 -15.27 2.23 5.80
N VAL A 120 -14.37 1.25 5.88
CA VAL A 120 -13.31 1.23 6.90
C VAL A 120 -12.35 2.38 6.68
N PHE A 121 -11.96 2.61 5.42
CA PHE A 121 -11.03 3.66 5.04
C PHE A 121 -11.64 5.06 5.10
N ASP A 122 -12.92 5.24 4.75
CA ASP A 122 -13.63 6.51 4.92
C ASP A 122 -13.65 6.95 6.37
N HIS A 123 -13.86 6.02 7.31
CA HIS A 123 -13.77 6.33 8.73
C HIS A 123 -12.34 6.73 9.13
N SER A 124 -11.32 5.97 8.71
CA SER A 124 -9.91 6.36 8.96
C SER A 124 -9.58 7.73 8.39
N TRP A 125 -10.06 8.02 7.18
CA TRP A 125 -9.82 9.25 6.45
C TRP A 125 -10.39 10.47 7.16
N GLN A 126 -11.60 10.35 7.73
CA GLN A 126 -12.26 11.42 8.50
C GLN A 126 -11.50 11.80 9.79
N LEU A 127 -10.67 10.90 10.32
CA LEU A 127 -9.83 11.14 11.50
C LEU A 127 -8.48 11.79 11.17
N LEU A 128 -8.16 11.95 9.88
CA LEU A 128 -6.91 12.57 9.46
C LEU A 128 -7.00 14.09 9.49
N SER A 129 -5.90 14.73 9.91
CA SER A 129 -5.74 16.16 9.73
C SER A 129 -5.64 16.51 8.23
N PRO A 130 -5.93 17.76 7.82
CA PRO A 130 -5.79 18.16 6.42
C PRO A 130 -4.38 17.92 5.85
N ALA A 131 -3.34 18.06 6.68
CA ALA A 131 -1.96 17.79 6.29
C ALA A 131 -1.72 16.30 6.03
N GLU A 132 -2.25 15.43 6.90
CA GLU A 132 -2.17 13.97 6.74
C GLU A 132 -2.94 13.48 5.52
N GLN A 133 -4.14 14.03 5.28
CA GLN A 133 -4.93 13.74 4.08
C GLN A 133 -4.15 14.12 2.81
N ASN A 134 -3.54 15.30 2.79
CA ASN A 134 -2.75 15.76 1.65
C ASN A 134 -1.54 14.86 1.39
N ALA A 135 -0.81 14.52 2.45
CA ALA A 135 0.33 13.61 2.37
C ALA A 135 -0.10 12.24 1.85
N LEU A 136 -1.13 11.63 2.43
CA LEU A 136 -1.60 10.29 2.05
C LEU A 136 -2.06 10.24 0.58
N MET A 137 -2.82 11.24 0.12
CA MET A 137 -3.20 11.36 -1.30
C MET A 137 -1.98 11.41 -2.20
N ARG A 138 -0.98 12.21 -1.86
CA ARG A 138 0.19 12.39 -2.72
C ARG A 138 1.12 11.18 -2.70
N LEU A 139 1.22 10.49 -1.55
CA LEU A 139 1.97 9.24 -1.42
C LEU A 139 1.37 8.10 -2.26
N SER A 140 0.12 8.20 -2.70
CA SER A 140 -0.54 7.16 -3.51
C SER A 140 0.07 6.97 -4.90
N VAL A 141 0.90 7.90 -5.37
CA VAL A 141 1.56 7.83 -6.70
C VAL A 141 2.75 6.86 -6.71
N PHE A 142 3.33 6.56 -5.56
CA PHE A 142 4.44 5.62 -5.45
C PHE A 142 3.95 4.17 -5.69
N ARG A 143 4.84 3.32 -6.19
CA ARG A 143 4.69 1.88 -6.42
C ARG A 143 5.97 1.18 -6.00
N GLY A 144 5.91 0.25 -5.04
CA GLY A 144 7.12 -0.38 -4.47
C GLY A 144 7.78 0.43 -3.35
N GLY A 145 6.99 1.31 -2.71
CA GLY A 145 7.43 2.12 -1.58
C GLY A 145 8.31 3.31 -1.97
N TRP A 146 8.84 3.98 -0.94
CA TRP A 146 9.64 5.20 -1.05
C TRP A 146 10.49 5.41 0.20
N THR A 147 11.41 6.36 0.14
CA THR A 147 12.20 6.88 1.26
C THR A 147 11.73 8.27 1.68
N VAL A 148 12.12 8.73 2.87
CA VAL A 148 11.75 10.08 3.36
C VAL A 148 12.18 11.17 2.37
N ASP A 149 13.39 11.03 1.80
CA ASP A 149 13.95 12.00 0.85
C ASP A 149 13.14 12.09 -0.46
N GLU A 150 12.39 11.03 -0.79
CA GLU A 150 11.49 10.99 -1.95
C GLU A 150 10.08 11.49 -1.59
N SER A 151 9.59 11.24 -0.38
CA SER A 151 8.25 11.68 0.04
C SER A 151 8.14 13.17 0.31
N GLU A 152 9.23 13.83 0.73
CA GLU A 152 9.23 15.27 0.97
C GLU A 152 8.94 16.09 -0.30
N PRO A 153 9.68 15.95 -1.42
CA PRO A 153 9.38 16.71 -2.64
C PRO A 153 8.03 16.34 -3.26
N VAL A 154 7.62 15.06 -3.22
CA VAL A 154 6.39 14.59 -3.87
C VAL A 154 5.14 14.92 -3.05
N ALA A 155 5.16 14.59 -1.76
CA ALA A 155 4.00 14.59 -0.88
C ALA A 155 4.08 15.60 0.27
N ARG A 156 5.17 16.36 0.40
CA ARG A 156 5.45 17.22 1.56
C ARG A 156 5.34 16.43 2.87
N ALA A 157 5.74 15.16 2.80
CA ALA A 157 5.58 14.19 3.86
C ALA A 157 6.93 13.87 4.50
N GLY A 158 7.32 14.72 5.45
CA GLY A 158 8.51 14.52 6.26
C GLY A 158 8.27 13.56 7.42
N LEU A 159 9.33 13.29 8.19
CA LEU A 159 9.29 12.34 9.31
C LEU A 159 8.10 12.52 10.29
N PRO A 160 7.69 13.74 10.69
CA PRO A 160 6.56 13.89 11.61
C PRO A 160 5.23 13.39 11.01
N LEU A 161 4.98 13.66 9.73
CA LEU A 161 3.77 13.21 9.05
C LEU A 161 3.81 11.70 8.78
N LEU A 162 4.95 11.17 8.33
CA LEU A 162 5.12 9.74 8.15
C LEU A 162 4.92 8.98 9.47
N ARG A 163 5.48 9.50 10.58
CA ARG A 163 5.26 8.94 11.91
C ARG A 163 3.77 8.92 12.28
N SER A 164 3.06 10.02 12.08
CA SER A 164 1.62 10.08 12.38
C SER A 164 0.82 9.08 11.54
N LEU A 165 1.12 8.97 10.24
CA LEU A 165 0.48 7.99 9.35
C LEU A 165 0.81 6.54 9.70
N ILE A 166 2.02 6.26 10.19
CA ILE A 166 2.41 4.94 10.72
C ILE A 166 1.66 4.63 12.01
N GLU A 167 1.57 5.59 12.94
CA GLU A 167 0.82 5.44 14.19
C GLU A 167 -0.66 5.13 13.94
N LYS A 168 -1.20 5.55 12.78
CA LYS A 168 -2.56 5.28 12.29
C LYS A 168 -2.67 4.04 11.38
N SER A 169 -1.58 3.31 11.18
CA SER A 169 -1.49 2.12 10.31
C SER A 169 -1.91 2.39 8.85
N LEU A 170 -1.70 3.61 8.35
CA LEU A 170 -1.97 3.99 6.96
C LEU A 170 -0.72 3.93 6.09
N VAL A 171 0.45 4.06 6.69
CA VAL A 171 1.77 3.87 6.08
C VAL A 171 2.48 2.77 6.85
N ARG A 172 3.17 1.86 6.15
CA ARG A 172 4.04 0.86 6.78
C ARG A 172 5.50 1.30 6.68
N SER A 173 6.29 0.89 7.67
CA SER A 173 7.75 0.96 7.59
C SER A 173 8.25 -0.39 7.09
N ALA A 174 8.76 -0.44 5.88
CA ALA A 174 9.23 -1.66 5.21
C ALA A 174 10.64 -2.11 5.67
N GLY A 175 11.25 -1.40 6.62
CA GLY A 175 12.64 -1.60 7.03
C GLY A 175 13.61 -0.76 6.19
N ASP A 176 14.87 -0.66 6.63
CA ASP A 176 15.96 0.03 5.91
C ASP A 176 15.65 1.47 5.48
N GLY A 177 14.81 2.18 6.25
CA GLY A 177 14.41 3.56 5.97
C GLY A 177 13.38 3.72 4.83
N ARG A 178 12.74 2.62 4.40
CA ARG A 178 11.67 2.63 3.40
C ARG A 178 10.29 2.56 4.03
N TYR A 179 9.34 3.11 3.28
CA TYR A 179 7.93 3.17 3.60
C TYR A 179 7.12 2.66 2.42
N ASP A 180 5.94 2.12 2.70
CA ASP A 180 4.97 1.78 1.66
C ASP A 180 3.53 2.01 2.11
N LEU A 181 2.60 1.87 1.18
CA LEU A 181 1.16 1.77 1.44
C LEU A 181 0.73 0.34 1.14
N HIS A 182 -0.19 -0.17 1.93
CA HIS A 182 -0.99 -1.31 1.51
C HIS A 182 -1.75 -0.94 0.23
N GLU A 183 -1.77 -1.84 -0.75
CA GLU A 183 -2.36 -1.59 -2.08
C GLU A 183 -3.80 -1.06 -2.04
N LEU A 184 -4.65 -1.56 -1.14
CA LEU A 184 -6.03 -1.09 -0.98
C LEU A 184 -6.08 0.37 -0.46
N ILE A 185 -5.21 0.74 0.49
CA ILE A 185 -5.10 2.12 0.98
C ILE A 185 -4.58 3.03 -0.14
N ARG A 186 -3.62 2.54 -0.92
CA ARG A 186 -3.03 3.26 -2.06
C ARG A 186 -4.09 3.57 -3.13
N GLN A 187 -4.93 2.60 -3.51
CA GLN A 187 -6.02 2.81 -4.47
C GLN A 187 -7.03 3.84 -3.96
N TYR A 188 -7.46 3.71 -2.69
CA TYR A 188 -8.36 4.67 -2.04
C TYR A 188 -7.78 6.10 -2.03
N ALA A 189 -6.50 6.25 -1.66
CA ALA A 189 -5.83 7.54 -1.63
C ALA A 189 -5.66 8.15 -3.03
N GLU A 190 -5.44 7.33 -4.06
CA GLU A 190 -5.32 7.76 -5.47
C GLU A 190 -6.65 8.29 -6.03
N GLU A 191 -7.79 7.75 -5.59
CA GLU A 191 -9.11 8.29 -5.91
C GLU A 191 -9.34 9.66 -5.24
N LYS A 192 -8.95 9.80 -3.97
CA LYS A 192 -9.02 11.10 -3.28
C LYS A 192 -8.10 12.13 -3.95
N LEU A 193 -6.91 11.73 -4.38
CA LEU A 193 -5.98 12.58 -5.14
C LEU A 193 -6.60 13.08 -6.45
N ARG A 194 -7.25 12.18 -7.20
CA ARG A 194 -7.98 12.50 -8.44
C ARG A 194 -9.15 13.44 -8.17
N ALA A 195 -9.96 13.14 -7.17
CA ALA A 195 -11.10 13.99 -6.78
C ALA A 195 -10.67 15.39 -6.33
N ALA A 196 -9.47 15.52 -5.73
CA ALA A 196 -8.89 16.80 -5.34
C ALA A 196 -8.26 17.58 -6.53
N GLY A 197 -8.16 16.99 -7.72
CA GLY A 197 -7.55 17.61 -8.89
C GLY A 197 -6.03 17.77 -8.80
N LEU A 198 -5.36 17.06 -7.87
CA LEU A 198 -3.93 17.19 -7.60
C LEU A 198 -3.07 16.12 -8.30
N GLU A 199 -3.68 15.25 -9.09
CA GLU A 199 -3.00 14.11 -9.71
C GLU A 199 -1.85 14.55 -10.62
N ILE A 200 -2.09 15.48 -11.55
CA ILE A 200 -1.09 15.90 -12.53
C ILE A 200 0.14 16.49 -11.82
N GLU A 201 -0.08 17.48 -10.95
CA GLU A 201 0.98 18.15 -10.18
C GLU A 201 1.82 17.13 -9.38
N THR A 202 1.15 16.16 -8.75
CA THR A 202 1.83 15.17 -7.90
C THR A 202 2.65 14.20 -8.73
N ARG A 203 2.12 13.73 -9.86
CA ARG A 203 2.85 12.82 -10.76
C ARG A 203 4.02 13.52 -11.47
N GLU A 204 3.92 14.82 -11.74
CA GLU A 204 5.04 15.64 -12.24
C GLU A 204 6.18 15.67 -11.22
N ARG A 205 5.88 16.00 -9.95
CA ARG A 205 6.88 15.98 -8.87
C ARG A 205 7.48 14.59 -8.66
N HIS A 206 6.67 13.55 -8.78
CA HIS A 206 7.14 12.17 -8.72
C HIS A 206 8.14 11.88 -9.84
N ALA A 207 7.81 12.24 -11.08
CA ALA A 207 8.72 12.07 -12.22
C ALA A 207 10.02 12.86 -12.04
N GLU A 208 9.95 14.13 -11.62
CA GLU A 208 11.13 14.98 -11.38
C GLU A 208 12.05 14.39 -10.30
N THR A 209 11.47 13.89 -9.20
CA THR A 209 12.21 13.28 -8.10
C THR A 209 12.99 12.05 -8.57
N TYR A 210 12.37 11.18 -9.38
CA TYR A 210 13.04 9.98 -9.90
C TYR A 210 13.97 10.27 -11.08
N ILE A 211 13.75 11.33 -11.85
CA ILE A 211 14.75 11.81 -12.83
C ILE A 211 16.03 12.21 -12.08
N ALA A 212 15.92 13.00 -11.02
CA ALA A 212 17.07 13.38 -10.22
C ALA A 212 17.78 12.17 -9.57
N LEU A 213 17.02 11.15 -9.15
CA LEU A 213 17.58 9.90 -8.65
C LEU A 213 18.34 9.13 -9.74
N THR A 214 17.72 8.95 -10.92
CA THR A 214 18.34 8.21 -12.02
C THR A 214 19.55 8.94 -12.61
N ASP A 215 19.55 10.28 -12.62
CA ASP A 215 20.72 11.10 -12.97
C ASP A 215 21.91 10.81 -12.02
N LYS A 216 21.67 10.73 -10.71
CA LYS A 216 22.69 10.38 -9.71
C LYS A 216 23.23 8.96 -9.91
N ILE A 217 22.35 7.99 -10.17
CA ILE A 217 22.73 6.59 -10.43
C ILE A 217 23.59 6.51 -11.69
N LEU A 218 23.16 7.15 -12.79
CA LEU A 218 23.91 7.18 -14.04
C LEU A 218 25.32 7.75 -13.86
N ALA A 219 25.46 8.85 -13.10
CA ALA A 219 26.77 9.44 -12.80
C ALA A 219 27.71 8.48 -12.06
N GLN A 220 27.18 7.63 -11.18
CA GLN A 220 27.95 6.59 -10.48
C GLN A 220 28.29 5.41 -11.41
N VAL A 221 27.39 5.02 -12.34
CA VAL A 221 27.64 3.96 -13.33
C VAL A 221 28.81 4.31 -14.26
N ILE A 222 28.92 5.58 -14.65
CA ILE A 222 29.95 6.09 -15.55
C ILE A 222 31.33 6.17 -14.85
N ARG A 223 31.37 6.32 -13.51
CA ARG A 223 32.61 6.41 -12.73
C ARG A 223 33.00 5.03 -12.16
N PRO A 224 34.08 4.39 -12.65
CA PRO A 224 34.43 3.02 -12.28
C PRO A 224 34.85 2.82 -10.80
N GLU A 225 35.02 3.89 -10.03
CA GLU A 225 35.56 3.84 -8.65
C GLU A 225 34.49 3.89 -7.56
N THR A 226 33.21 4.07 -7.93
CA THR A 226 32.10 4.07 -6.97
C THR A 226 31.47 2.70 -6.85
N ASN A 227 31.33 2.22 -5.61
CA ASN A 227 30.60 0.99 -5.28
C ASN A 227 29.14 1.18 -5.76
N LEU A 228 28.79 0.48 -6.83
CA LEU A 228 27.58 0.74 -7.60
C LEU A 228 26.38 0.11 -6.89
N ASP A 229 25.47 0.92 -6.34
CA ASP A 229 24.21 0.40 -5.79
C ASP A 229 23.22 0.07 -6.92
N LEU A 230 23.53 -0.98 -7.66
CA LEU A 230 22.62 -1.56 -8.63
C LEU A 230 21.40 -2.19 -7.97
N GLY A 231 21.39 -2.38 -6.64
CA GLY A 231 20.23 -2.86 -5.87
C GLY A 231 19.13 -1.82 -5.89
N ARG A 232 19.48 -0.54 -5.73
CA ARG A 232 18.51 0.57 -5.76
C ARG A 232 17.70 0.64 -7.04
N VAL A 233 18.30 0.37 -8.21
CA VAL A 233 17.58 0.39 -9.50
C VAL A 233 16.51 -0.69 -9.55
N GLU A 234 16.75 -1.85 -8.96
CA GLU A 234 15.75 -2.93 -8.90
C GLU A 234 14.63 -2.61 -7.92
N THR A 235 14.98 -2.04 -6.76
CA THR A 235 14.01 -1.57 -5.77
C THR A 235 13.06 -0.53 -6.37
N GLU A 236 13.57 0.39 -7.19
CA GLU A 236 12.76 1.46 -7.80
C GLU A 236 12.08 1.09 -9.12
N ARG A 237 12.12 -0.18 -9.52
CA ARG A 237 11.57 -0.64 -10.81
C ARG A 237 10.08 -0.32 -10.94
N ASP A 238 9.30 -0.51 -9.88
CA ASP A 238 7.85 -0.31 -9.93
C ASP A 238 7.49 1.18 -10.00
N ASN A 239 8.18 2.05 -9.27
CA ASN A 239 8.09 3.50 -9.39
C ASN A 239 8.46 3.96 -10.81
N CYS A 240 9.56 3.43 -11.36
CA CYS A 240 10.01 3.72 -12.72
C CYS A 240 8.96 3.34 -13.77
N ARG A 241 8.37 2.14 -13.66
CA ARG A 241 7.31 1.68 -14.57
C ARG A 241 6.06 2.56 -14.47
N ALA A 242 5.68 2.96 -13.26
CA ALA A 242 4.53 3.83 -13.03
C ALA A 242 4.71 5.21 -13.68
N ILE A 243 5.90 5.80 -13.54
CA ILE A 243 6.25 7.07 -14.17
C ILE A 243 6.24 6.93 -15.70
N LEU A 244 6.86 5.88 -16.25
CA LEU A 244 6.87 5.64 -17.69
C LEU A 244 5.47 5.47 -18.27
N SER A 245 4.61 4.65 -17.67
CA SER A 245 3.22 4.47 -18.10
C SER A 245 2.50 5.82 -18.17
N TRP A 246 2.58 6.59 -17.09
CA TRP A 246 1.92 7.89 -17.01
C TRP A 246 2.46 8.92 -18.02
N THR A 247 3.79 8.99 -18.19
CA THR A 247 4.39 9.92 -19.17
C THR A 247 4.00 9.58 -20.61
N LEU A 248 3.88 8.28 -20.95
CA LEU A 248 3.43 7.82 -22.26
C LEU A 248 1.94 8.11 -22.48
N GLU A 249 1.09 7.79 -21.50
CA GLU A 249 -0.36 8.04 -21.55
C GLU A 249 -0.69 9.52 -21.70
N THR A 250 0.15 10.40 -21.15
CA THR A 250 -0.08 11.86 -21.15
C THR A 250 0.74 12.63 -22.19
N GLY A 251 1.50 11.94 -23.05
CA GLY A 251 2.27 12.57 -24.13
C GLY A 251 3.49 13.39 -23.67
N ARG A 252 4.01 13.16 -22.47
CA ARG A 252 5.21 13.81 -21.92
C ARG A 252 6.49 13.15 -22.45
N VAL A 253 6.67 13.18 -23.77
CA VAL A 253 7.71 12.43 -24.50
C VAL A 253 9.13 12.79 -24.02
N GLU A 254 9.42 14.06 -23.77
CA GLU A 254 10.75 14.49 -23.31
C GLU A 254 11.11 13.91 -21.93
N THR A 255 10.15 13.92 -20.99
CA THR A 255 10.29 13.31 -19.66
C THR A 255 10.53 11.81 -19.78
N ALA A 256 9.75 11.12 -20.64
CA ALA A 256 9.92 9.69 -20.90
C ALA A 256 11.29 9.36 -21.50
N LEU A 257 11.75 10.14 -22.49
CA LEU A 257 13.06 9.95 -23.14
C LEU A 257 14.22 10.16 -22.17
N ARG A 258 14.17 11.21 -21.35
CA ARG A 258 15.20 11.45 -20.32
C ARG A 258 15.26 10.29 -19.34
N PHE A 259 14.10 9.83 -18.88
CA PHE A 259 14.02 8.70 -17.95
C PHE A 259 14.58 7.40 -18.54
N LEU A 260 14.18 7.05 -19.78
CA LEU A 260 14.70 5.87 -20.48
C LEU A 260 16.21 5.96 -20.75
N SER A 261 16.72 7.15 -21.08
CA SER A 261 18.15 7.36 -21.34
C SER A 261 19.01 7.07 -20.11
N ASN A 262 18.50 7.44 -18.92
CA ASN A 262 19.20 7.23 -17.65
C ASN A 262 19.16 5.76 -17.21
N LEU A 263 18.06 5.06 -17.48
CA LEU A 263 17.89 3.66 -17.09
C LEU A 263 18.58 2.67 -18.04
N ARG A 264 18.87 3.05 -19.28
CA ARG A 264 19.46 2.17 -20.30
C ARG A 264 20.74 1.48 -19.85
N LEU A 265 21.73 2.24 -19.38
CA LEU A 265 23.04 1.69 -18.98
C LEU A 265 22.99 0.82 -17.71
N PRO A 266 22.31 1.23 -16.62
CA PRO A 266 22.10 0.36 -15.47
C PRO A 266 21.38 -0.96 -15.84
N TRP A 267 20.38 -0.90 -16.72
CA TRP A 267 19.58 -2.08 -17.10
C TRP A 267 20.35 -3.03 -18.01
N ILE A 268 21.19 -2.52 -18.92
CA ILE A 268 22.12 -3.35 -19.73
C ILE A 268 23.15 -4.04 -18.82
N ARG A 269 23.74 -3.33 -17.84
CA ARG A 269 24.72 -3.94 -16.91
C ARG A 269 24.12 -5.05 -16.04
N ARG A 270 22.80 -5.00 -15.76
CA ARG A 270 22.04 -6.06 -15.05
C ARG A 270 21.46 -7.14 -15.98
N GLY A 271 21.50 -6.95 -17.30
CA GLY A 271 20.98 -7.92 -18.29
C GLY A 271 19.48 -7.85 -18.58
N TYR A 272 18.80 -6.76 -18.21
CA TYR A 272 17.36 -6.55 -18.47
C TYR A 272 17.03 -6.07 -19.89
N LEU A 273 18.02 -5.49 -20.57
CA LEU A 273 17.94 -5.10 -21.98
C LEU A 273 19.03 -5.88 -22.72
N ARG A 274 18.62 -6.73 -23.67
CA ARG A 274 19.52 -7.36 -24.65
C ARG A 274 19.47 -6.58 -25.96
#